data_AF-A0AAJ2A4I7-F1
#
_entry.id   AF-A0AAJ2A4I7-F1
#
_cell.length_a   1.000
_cell.length_b   1.000
_cell.length_c   1.000
_cell.angle_alpha   90.00
_cell.angle_beta   90.00
_cell.angle_gamma   90.00
#
_symmetry.space_group_name_H-M   'P 1'
#
loop_
_entity.id
_entity.type
_entity.pdbx_description
1 polymer ?
#
loop_
_entity_poly.entity_id
_entity_poly.type
_entity_poly.pdbx_seq_one_letter_code
_entity_poly.pdbx_strand_id
1 'polypeptide(L)'
;MFKRQAARRQRGVISIEAAIVSALVGLTLAGIGGWVKYDGDFKNDRMAADNLALVLQGAQSWFNANTATIAAAANPSVNYAYNVWSGSIPGNAANSFSSTNIYGQTYTMRVYKEPSGQLDMMVVTLGGSTIPDGSLTRISKMLGGAGGYVSNAAPGVVQNAAAGWSMPVANIGGSPGVGHLAAAAFFANAAQANDYLYRHQVSGHPEVNQMSTTLDMNKNSVTNAAGVSVVSNAGQDAAVTMNTSKILDNGGNLYARTNGNLYVQNVAGSAWAPMTTGAQTQVGDQLVYGSRHATGNDTVDGFQQVNGSQQVNGNSTTIGSQQINGNQQVNGQITTYGSINLMTNGASVYNPNTMYLSAGQNLYLNPFGGNRVVVGGGGGNGQLETTGRLFVDEYLQPGVASAGAACDTPGLVGRDGNGSLFCNGGRWQSASAVPSGTTCGGVTINGNNGRPNDPASTEVPCMGVAFWQNGVCPSGFYYASVFAASALWHYTCIKS
;
A
#
# COMPACT_ATOMS: atom_id res chain seq x y z
N MET A 1 -69.23 69.92 122.59
CA MET A 1 -70.23 69.80 121.50
C MET A 1 -69.80 68.63 120.62
N PHE A 2 -70.36 67.44 120.81
CA PHE A 2 -69.99 66.22 120.08
C PHE A 2 -70.91 66.03 118.86
N LYS A 3 -70.36 65.80 117.67
CA LYS A 3 -71.07 65.12 116.57
C LYS A 3 -70.13 64.20 115.79
N ARG A 4 -70.59 62.94 115.70
CA ARG A 4 -70.01 61.74 115.09
C ARG A 4 -69.92 61.86 113.56
N GLN A 5 -68.86 61.30 112.97
CA GLN A 5 -68.85 60.80 111.59
C GLN A 5 -68.73 59.28 111.59
N ALA A 6 -69.53 58.65 110.74
CA ALA A 6 -69.83 57.23 110.72
C ALA A 6 -68.78 56.39 109.99
N ALA A 7 -68.39 55.26 110.57
CA ALA A 7 -67.61 54.23 109.93
C ALA A 7 -68.49 53.41 108.97
N ARG A 8 -68.09 53.33 107.69
CA ARG A 8 -68.70 52.45 106.68
C ARG A 8 -67.86 51.17 106.60
N ARG A 9 -68.45 50.03 106.97
CA ARG A 9 -67.87 48.68 106.87
C ARG A 9 -67.50 48.35 105.41
N GLN A 10 -66.21 48.15 105.12
CA GLN A 10 -65.77 47.35 103.98
C GLN A 10 -65.85 45.87 104.36
N ARG A 11 -66.65 45.08 103.63
CA ARG A 11 -66.67 43.62 103.74
C ARG A 11 -65.44 43.08 103.02
N GLY A 12 -64.66 42.26 103.72
CA GLY A 12 -63.46 41.63 103.21
C GLY A 12 -63.75 40.59 102.14
N VAL A 13 -62.99 40.68 101.04
CA VAL A 13 -62.75 39.60 100.07
C VAL A 13 -61.22 39.54 99.98
N ILE A 14 -60.58 38.79 100.89
CA ILE A 14 -59.12 38.60 100.86
C ILE A 14 -58.74 37.15 101.21
N SER A 15 -59.53 36.45 102.02
CA SER A 15 -59.19 35.08 102.46
C SER A 15 -59.49 33.98 101.45
N ILE A 16 -60.60 34.05 100.71
CA ILE A 16 -60.97 33.01 99.72
C ILE A 16 -60.15 33.14 98.43
N GLU A 17 -59.94 34.35 97.91
CA GLU A 17 -59.13 34.57 96.70
C GLU A 17 -57.65 34.25 96.94
N ALA A 18 -57.08 34.59 98.11
CA ALA A 18 -55.70 34.21 98.45
C ALA A 18 -55.52 32.69 98.61
N ALA A 19 -56.53 31.97 99.14
CA ALA A 19 -56.50 30.51 99.24
C ALA A 19 -56.65 29.83 97.86
N ILE A 20 -57.54 30.33 97.00
CA ILE A 20 -57.72 29.83 95.64
C ILE A 20 -56.48 30.10 94.78
N VAL A 21 -55.88 31.29 94.87
CA VAL A 21 -54.64 31.63 94.16
C VAL A 21 -53.48 30.80 94.67
N SER A 22 -53.34 30.55 95.98
CA SER A 22 -52.27 29.70 96.51
C SER A 22 -52.45 28.23 96.13
N ALA A 23 -53.68 27.73 96.09
CA ALA A 23 -53.99 26.39 95.59
C ALA A 23 -53.74 26.27 94.07
N LEU A 24 -54.11 27.29 93.29
CA LEU A 24 -53.81 27.38 91.86
C LEU A 24 -52.31 27.47 91.60
N VAL A 25 -51.56 28.28 92.37
CA VAL A 25 -50.11 28.41 92.26
C VAL A 25 -49.42 27.11 92.69
N GLY A 26 -49.91 26.41 93.71
CA GLY A 26 -49.42 25.09 94.09
C GLY A 26 -49.64 24.03 93.00
N LEU A 27 -50.83 24.03 92.37
CA LEU A 27 -51.16 23.12 91.25
C LEU A 27 -50.39 23.48 89.97
N THR A 28 -50.18 24.76 89.67
CA THR A 28 -49.37 25.18 88.53
C THR A 28 -47.89 24.93 88.75
N LEU A 29 -47.35 25.14 89.96
CA LEU A 29 -45.95 24.82 90.28
C LEU A 29 -45.70 23.31 90.24
N ALA A 30 -46.65 22.48 90.69
CA ALA A 30 -46.57 21.03 90.53
C ALA A 30 -46.62 20.61 89.05
N GLY A 31 -47.48 21.24 88.24
CA GLY A 31 -47.56 21.01 86.80
C GLY A 31 -46.30 21.46 86.03
N ILE A 32 -45.74 22.62 86.39
CA ILE A 32 -44.51 23.17 85.80
C ILE A 32 -43.30 22.33 86.22
N GLY A 33 -43.21 21.86 87.46
CA GLY A 33 -42.13 20.96 87.89
C GLY A 33 -42.12 19.64 87.12
N GLY A 34 -43.32 19.06 86.89
CA GLY A 34 -43.47 17.89 86.02
C GLY A 34 -43.10 18.18 84.57
N TRP A 35 -43.50 19.34 84.03
CA TRP A 35 -43.20 19.75 82.66
C TRP A 35 -41.71 20.05 82.43
N VAL A 36 -41.04 20.74 83.35
CA VAL A 36 -39.59 21.06 83.26
C VAL A 36 -38.76 19.77 83.35
N LYS A 37 -39.12 18.84 84.22
CA LYS A 37 -38.47 17.53 84.28
C LYS A 37 -38.70 16.74 82.99
N TYR A 38 -39.92 16.72 82.48
CA TYR A 38 -40.27 16.06 81.23
C TYR A 38 -39.55 16.66 80.00
N ASP A 39 -39.46 17.98 79.92
CA ASP A 39 -38.74 18.70 78.85
C ASP A 39 -37.23 18.44 78.93
N GLY A 40 -36.67 18.42 80.13
CA GLY A 40 -35.27 18.03 80.36
C GLY A 40 -34.97 16.60 79.94
N ASP A 41 -35.82 15.64 80.34
CA ASP A 41 -35.69 14.23 79.95
C ASP A 41 -35.84 14.05 78.43
N PHE A 42 -36.76 14.79 77.80
CA PHE A 42 -36.94 14.76 76.34
C PHE A 42 -35.72 15.29 75.58
N LYS A 43 -35.09 16.37 76.05
CA LYS A 43 -33.84 16.89 75.47
C LYS A 43 -32.69 15.90 75.65
N ASN A 44 -32.59 15.25 76.80
CA ASN A 44 -31.60 14.21 77.04
C ASN A 44 -31.81 12.99 76.14
N ASP A 45 -33.06 12.56 75.97
CA ASP A 45 -33.43 11.50 75.03
C ASP A 45 -33.04 11.87 73.59
N ARG A 46 -33.32 13.10 73.16
CA ARG A 46 -32.95 13.57 71.82
C ARG A 46 -31.44 13.58 71.60
N MET A 47 -30.68 14.09 72.57
CA MET A 47 -29.21 14.07 72.51
C MET A 47 -28.66 12.64 72.47
N ALA A 48 -29.24 11.72 73.26
CA ALA A 48 -28.86 10.31 73.23
C ALA A 48 -29.15 9.67 71.86
N ALA A 49 -30.28 10.02 71.24
CA ALA A 49 -30.67 9.55 69.91
C ALA A 49 -29.73 10.05 68.81
N ASP A 50 -29.47 11.36 68.76
CA ASP A 50 -28.60 11.99 67.77
C ASP A 50 -27.16 11.47 67.92
N ASN A 51 -26.68 11.30 69.15
CA ASN A 51 -25.37 10.72 69.43
C ASN A 51 -25.29 9.27 68.93
N LEU A 52 -26.25 8.41 69.31
CA LEU A 52 -26.26 7.01 68.87
C LEU A 52 -26.39 6.87 67.34
N ALA A 53 -27.10 7.78 66.67
CA ALA A 53 -27.18 7.80 65.21
C ALA A 53 -25.82 8.09 64.56
N LEU A 54 -25.07 9.09 65.06
CA LEU A 54 -23.73 9.40 64.54
C LEU A 54 -22.74 8.27 64.82
N VAL A 55 -22.84 7.66 66.00
CA VAL A 55 -22.04 6.50 66.39
C VAL A 55 -22.32 5.30 65.48
N LEU A 56 -23.59 5.03 65.18
CA LEU A 56 -23.98 3.96 64.26
C LEU A 56 -23.40 4.20 62.86
N GLN A 57 -23.45 5.43 62.34
CA GLN A 57 -22.89 5.77 61.03
C GLN A 57 -21.37 5.53 60.97
N GLY A 58 -20.65 5.89 62.04
CA GLY A 58 -19.22 5.62 62.14
C GLY A 58 -18.90 4.13 62.23
N ALA A 59 -19.64 3.40 63.06
CA ALA A 59 -19.50 1.96 63.18
C ALA A 59 -19.77 1.26 61.82
N GLN A 60 -20.77 1.70 61.06
CA GLN A 60 -21.10 1.15 59.76
C GLN A 60 -20.00 1.40 58.72
N SER A 61 -19.42 2.61 58.70
CA SER A 61 -18.28 2.93 57.84
C SER A 61 -17.08 2.02 58.14
N TRP A 62 -16.75 1.85 59.43
CA TRP A 62 -15.66 0.96 59.85
C TRP A 62 -15.94 -0.51 59.49
N PHE A 63 -17.16 -0.97 59.77
CA PHE A 63 -17.60 -2.34 59.47
C PHE A 63 -17.47 -2.65 57.98
N ASN A 64 -17.93 -1.75 57.11
CA ASN A 64 -17.84 -1.91 55.64
C ASN A 64 -16.39 -1.99 55.14
N ALA A 65 -15.48 -1.22 55.73
CA ALA A 65 -14.06 -1.25 55.38
C ALA A 65 -13.32 -2.51 55.87
N ASN A 66 -13.85 -3.23 56.86
CA ASN A 66 -13.19 -4.37 57.51
C ASN A 66 -13.99 -5.68 57.37
N THR A 67 -14.90 -5.76 56.40
CA THR A 67 -15.82 -6.89 56.22
C THR A 67 -15.12 -8.24 56.11
N ALA A 68 -14.03 -8.35 55.35
CA ALA A 68 -13.31 -9.61 55.16
C ALA A 68 -12.72 -10.17 56.46
N THR A 69 -12.09 -9.32 57.28
CA THR A 69 -11.52 -9.69 58.59
C THR A 69 -12.62 -9.99 59.61
N ILE A 70 -13.72 -9.21 59.60
CA ILE A 70 -14.87 -9.44 60.46
C ILE A 70 -15.56 -10.76 60.09
N ALA A 71 -15.78 -11.06 58.80
CA ALA A 71 -16.41 -12.29 58.33
C ALA A 71 -15.66 -13.57 58.76
N ALA A 72 -14.33 -13.49 58.80
CA ALA A 72 -13.46 -14.58 59.25
C ALA A 72 -13.51 -14.77 60.78
N ALA A 73 -13.66 -13.68 61.54
CA ALA A 73 -13.68 -13.72 63.01
C ALA A 73 -15.09 -13.85 63.61
N ALA A 74 -16.15 -13.59 62.83
CA ALA A 74 -17.52 -13.46 63.30
C ALA A 74 -18.03 -14.71 64.01
N ASN A 75 -18.23 -14.59 65.32
CA ASN A 75 -18.93 -15.53 66.17
C ASN A 75 -19.69 -14.75 67.26
N PRO A 76 -20.68 -15.37 67.94
CA PRO A 76 -21.50 -14.67 68.93
C PRO A 76 -20.71 -14.04 70.08
N SER A 77 -19.45 -14.41 70.36
CA SER A 77 -18.68 -13.87 71.49
C SER A 77 -17.75 -12.70 71.14
N VAL A 78 -17.63 -12.34 69.86
CA VAL A 78 -16.73 -11.26 69.42
C VAL A 78 -17.41 -9.89 69.56
N ASN A 79 -16.79 -9.03 70.36
CA ASN A 79 -17.21 -7.65 70.57
C ASN A 79 -16.12 -6.70 70.10
N TYR A 80 -16.49 -5.64 69.39
CA TYR A 80 -15.58 -4.58 68.94
C TYR A 80 -15.77 -3.35 69.83
N ALA A 81 -14.79 -3.13 70.71
CA ALA A 81 -14.78 -1.98 71.62
C ALA A 81 -14.76 -0.65 70.84
N TYR A 82 -15.34 0.40 71.41
CA TYR A 82 -15.49 1.72 70.79
C TYR A 82 -14.21 2.25 70.12
N ASN A 83 -13.06 2.12 70.80
CA ASN A 83 -11.77 2.63 70.32
C ASN A 83 -11.26 1.97 69.03
N VAL A 84 -11.77 0.79 68.67
CA VAL A 84 -11.39 0.08 67.45
C VAL A 84 -11.95 0.78 66.20
N TRP A 85 -13.12 1.40 66.32
CA TRP A 85 -13.88 1.96 65.20
C TRP A 85 -14.27 3.43 65.37
N SER A 86 -13.96 4.05 66.52
CA SER A 86 -14.32 5.44 66.82
C SER A 86 -13.77 6.44 65.80
N GLY A 87 -12.61 6.17 65.21
CA GLY A 87 -12.00 7.03 64.18
C GLY A 87 -12.82 7.14 62.89
N SER A 88 -13.76 6.22 62.65
CA SER A 88 -14.65 6.24 61.48
C SER A 88 -15.92 7.08 61.68
N ILE A 89 -16.14 7.63 62.87
CA ILE A 89 -17.26 8.54 63.15
C ILE A 89 -17.05 9.86 62.37
N PRO A 90 -18.04 10.33 61.60
CA PRO A 90 -17.92 11.57 60.83
C PRO A 90 -17.51 12.76 61.71
N GLY A 91 -16.40 13.42 61.34
CA GLY A 91 -15.86 14.56 62.10
C GLY A 91 -15.03 14.20 63.34
N ASN A 92 -14.79 12.91 63.63
CA ASN A 92 -14.02 12.45 64.79
C ASN A 92 -12.49 12.35 64.55
N ALA A 93 -11.91 13.31 63.83
CA ALA A 93 -10.50 13.28 63.42
C ALA A 93 -9.47 13.33 64.58
N ALA A 94 -9.91 13.65 65.79
CA ALA A 94 -9.07 13.77 66.99
C ALA A 94 -9.55 12.93 68.19
N ASN A 95 -10.40 11.91 67.98
CA ASN A 95 -11.06 11.15 69.05
C ASN A 95 -11.85 12.04 70.03
N SER A 96 -12.36 13.18 69.55
CA SER A 96 -13.12 14.16 70.34
C SER A 96 -14.55 13.72 70.64
N PHE A 97 -15.04 12.65 69.99
CA PHE A 97 -16.36 12.12 70.25
C PHE A 97 -16.36 11.23 71.51
N SER A 98 -17.34 11.44 72.39
CA SER A 98 -17.45 10.72 73.66
C SER A 98 -17.69 9.22 73.46
N SER A 99 -17.00 8.38 74.22
CA SER A 99 -17.22 6.93 74.26
C SER A 99 -18.50 6.53 74.99
N THR A 100 -19.15 7.47 75.70
CA THR A 100 -20.39 7.26 76.44
C THR A 100 -21.50 8.22 76.00
N ASN A 101 -22.74 7.75 76.11
CA ASN A 101 -23.93 8.59 75.97
C ASN A 101 -24.15 9.49 77.21
N ILE A 102 -25.20 10.32 77.17
CA ILE A 102 -25.57 11.23 78.28
C ILE A 102 -25.92 10.52 79.60
N TYR A 103 -26.24 9.22 79.55
CA TYR A 103 -26.53 8.37 80.71
C TYR A 103 -25.27 7.64 81.22
N GLY A 104 -24.10 7.93 80.65
CA GLY A 104 -22.83 7.30 81.01
C GLY A 104 -22.67 5.87 80.48
N GLN A 105 -23.51 5.44 79.52
CA GLN A 105 -23.43 4.09 78.95
C GLN A 105 -22.44 4.09 77.78
N THR A 106 -21.51 3.14 77.75
CA THR A 106 -20.44 3.02 76.73
C THR A 106 -20.91 2.31 75.48
N TYR A 107 -20.52 2.79 74.30
CA TYR A 107 -20.84 2.14 73.02
C TYR A 107 -19.94 0.92 72.75
N THR A 108 -20.53 -0.16 72.25
CA THR A 108 -19.79 -1.32 71.73
C THR A 108 -20.48 -1.87 70.50
N MET A 109 -19.71 -2.35 69.52
CA MET A 109 -20.26 -2.93 68.30
C MET A 109 -20.24 -4.46 68.40
N ARG A 110 -21.35 -5.07 68.02
CA ARG A 110 -21.60 -6.51 68.02
C ARG A 110 -21.98 -6.94 66.61
N VAL A 111 -21.52 -8.13 66.24
CA VAL A 111 -21.75 -8.69 64.91
C VAL A 111 -22.44 -10.03 65.05
N TYR A 112 -23.52 -10.21 64.32
CA TYR A 112 -24.23 -11.48 64.20
C TYR A 112 -23.98 -12.05 62.81
N LYS A 113 -23.59 -13.33 62.74
CA LYS A 113 -23.47 -14.07 61.48
C LYS A 113 -24.69 -14.96 61.33
N GLU A 114 -25.51 -14.67 60.35
CA GLU A 114 -26.67 -15.49 60.02
C GLU A 114 -26.25 -16.87 59.49
N PRO A 115 -27.11 -17.90 59.61
CA PRO A 115 -26.93 -19.18 58.94
C PRO A 115 -26.75 -19.08 57.41
N SER A 116 -27.30 -18.02 56.80
CA SER A 116 -27.14 -17.67 55.38
C SER A 116 -25.72 -17.23 55.00
N GLY A 117 -24.86 -16.98 55.99
CA GLY A 117 -23.53 -16.40 55.82
C GLY A 117 -23.49 -14.87 55.81
N GLN A 118 -24.65 -14.21 55.89
CA GLN A 118 -24.75 -12.76 55.99
C GLN A 118 -24.30 -12.25 57.37
N LEU A 119 -23.78 -11.01 57.41
CA LEU A 119 -23.35 -10.36 58.63
C LEU A 119 -24.24 -9.17 58.93
N ASP A 120 -24.82 -9.16 60.13
CA ASP A 120 -25.53 -8.02 60.70
C ASP A 120 -24.68 -7.36 61.77
N MET A 121 -24.79 -6.04 61.88
CA MET A 121 -24.10 -5.28 62.90
C MET A 121 -25.07 -4.50 63.80
N MET A 122 -24.71 -4.41 65.08
CA MET A 122 -25.45 -3.67 66.07
C MET A 122 -24.50 -2.94 67.01
N VAL A 123 -24.69 -1.64 67.18
CA VAL A 123 -24.07 -0.89 68.27
C VAL A 123 -24.99 -0.98 69.48
N VAL A 124 -24.50 -1.47 70.61
CA VAL A 124 -25.24 -1.49 71.89
C VAL A 124 -24.53 -0.62 72.92
N THR A 125 -25.28 -0.13 73.90
CA THR A 125 -24.71 0.56 75.06
C THR A 125 -24.57 -0.38 76.25
N LEU A 126 -23.52 -0.22 77.05
CA LEU A 126 -23.22 -1.03 78.25
C LEU A 126 -22.85 -0.15 79.44
N GLY A 127 -23.17 -0.59 80.65
CA GLY A 127 -22.83 0.12 81.89
C GLY A 127 -23.57 1.45 82.03
N GLY A 128 -23.14 2.31 82.96
CA GLY A 128 -23.82 3.58 83.22
C GLY A 128 -25.19 3.43 83.90
N SER A 129 -26.00 4.50 83.83
CA SER A 129 -27.33 4.53 84.45
C SER A 129 -28.37 3.85 83.54
N THR A 130 -29.28 3.07 84.13
CA THR A 130 -30.41 2.46 83.39
C THR A 130 -31.40 3.52 82.94
N ILE A 131 -31.71 3.55 81.65
CA ILE A 131 -32.67 4.50 81.07
C ILE A 131 -34.10 3.98 81.32
N PRO A 132 -35.04 4.81 81.81
CA PRO A 132 -36.43 4.40 81.98
C PRO A 132 -37.09 3.96 80.67
N ASP A 133 -38.00 2.97 80.72
CA ASP A 133 -38.66 2.38 79.52
C ASP A 133 -39.35 3.45 78.63
N GLY A 134 -39.93 4.49 79.22
CA GLY A 134 -40.52 5.62 78.47
C GLY A 134 -39.51 6.44 77.67
N SER A 135 -38.28 6.59 78.18
CA SER A 135 -37.16 7.23 77.49
C SER A 135 -36.56 6.32 76.44
N LEU A 136 -36.35 5.03 76.75
CA LEU A 136 -35.85 4.04 75.78
C LEU A 136 -36.71 3.99 74.51
N THR A 137 -38.03 3.93 74.69
CA THR A 137 -38.98 3.90 73.57
C THR A 137 -38.95 5.18 72.75
N ARG A 138 -38.83 6.36 73.39
CA ARG A 138 -38.67 7.64 72.67
C ARG A 138 -37.37 7.70 71.89
N ILE A 139 -36.24 7.35 72.52
CA ILE A 139 -34.93 7.35 71.88
C ILE A 139 -34.94 6.41 70.66
N SER A 140 -35.40 5.16 70.83
CA SER A 140 -35.55 4.20 69.74
C SER A 140 -36.42 4.74 68.59
N LYS A 141 -37.53 5.42 68.88
CA LYS A 141 -38.37 6.06 67.85
C LYS A 141 -37.65 7.21 67.14
N MET A 142 -36.85 8.01 67.85
CA MET A 142 -36.08 9.10 67.25
C MET A 142 -34.99 8.61 66.29
N LEU A 143 -34.40 7.43 66.54
CA LEU A 143 -33.49 6.75 65.61
C LEU A 143 -34.20 6.07 64.41
N GLY A 144 -35.54 6.01 64.42
CA GLY A 144 -36.32 5.39 63.35
C GLY A 144 -36.10 3.88 63.23
N GLY A 145 -35.98 3.38 62.00
CA GLY A 145 -35.89 1.95 61.71
C GLY A 145 -34.65 1.26 62.29
N ALA A 146 -33.58 2.00 62.58
CA ALA A 146 -32.34 1.45 63.15
C ALA A 146 -32.38 1.34 64.69
N GLY A 147 -33.26 2.09 65.37
CA GLY A 147 -33.22 2.22 66.83
C GLY A 147 -33.75 1.01 67.58
N GLY A 148 -32.98 0.47 68.52
CA GLY A 148 -33.37 -0.63 69.40
C GLY A 148 -33.14 -0.32 70.88
N TYR A 149 -33.69 -1.16 71.76
CA TYR A 149 -33.49 -1.07 73.21
C TYR A 149 -33.81 -2.41 73.89
N VAL A 150 -33.36 -2.56 75.14
CA VAL A 150 -33.73 -3.67 76.02
C VAL A 150 -34.58 -3.13 77.18
N SER A 151 -35.87 -3.47 77.19
CA SER A 151 -36.80 -3.02 78.22
C SER A 151 -36.86 -3.97 79.41
N ASN A 152 -37.43 -3.48 80.52
CA ASN A 152 -37.69 -4.33 81.67
C ASN A 152 -38.71 -5.45 81.38
N ALA A 153 -39.66 -5.20 80.47
CA ALA A 153 -40.68 -6.17 80.06
C ALA A 153 -40.13 -7.31 79.16
N ALA A 154 -38.99 -7.10 78.50
CA ALA A 154 -38.43 -8.04 77.54
C ALA A 154 -36.88 -8.10 77.60
N PRO A 155 -36.30 -8.59 78.72
CA PRO A 155 -34.85 -8.53 78.96
C PRO A 155 -34.01 -9.44 78.02
N GLY A 156 -34.65 -10.38 77.34
CA GLY A 156 -34.00 -11.36 76.44
C GLY A 156 -33.90 -10.93 74.98
N VAL A 157 -34.43 -9.76 74.61
CA VAL A 157 -34.44 -9.28 73.22
C VAL A 157 -34.04 -7.82 73.12
N VAL A 158 -33.36 -7.46 72.04
CA VAL A 158 -33.26 -6.07 71.58
C VAL A 158 -34.41 -5.83 70.62
N GLN A 159 -35.23 -4.82 70.88
CA GLN A 159 -36.44 -4.55 70.10
C GLN A 159 -36.54 -3.10 69.66
N ASN A 160 -37.20 -2.86 68.53
CA ASN A 160 -37.50 -1.53 68.01
C ASN A 160 -38.87 -1.01 68.54
N ALA A 161 -38.92 0.26 68.96
CA ALA A 161 -40.11 0.86 69.58
C ALA A 161 -41.23 1.21 68.58
N ALA A 162 -40.95 1.16 67.29
CA ALA A 162 -41.90 1.35 66.19
C ALA A 162 -42.27 0.01 65.50
N ALA A 163 -42.06 -1.13 66.20
CA ALA A 163 -42.40 -2.49 65.76
C ALA A 163 -41.70 -2.98 64.47
N GLY A 164 -40.55 -2.40 64.10
CA GLY A 164 -39.84 -2.75 62.86
C GLY A 164 -39.07 -4.07 62.90
N TRP A 165 -38.49 -4.45 64.04
CA TRP A 165 -37.68 -5.67 64.20
C TRP A 165 -37.44 -6.02 65.69
N SER A 166 -37.06 -7.27 65.95
CA SER A 166 -36.61 -7.76 67.26
C SER A 166 -35.53 -8.83 67.06
N MET A 167 -34.47 -8.79 67.86
CA MET A 167 -33.36 -9.74 67.81
C MET A 167 -33.07 -10.31 69.20
N PRO A 168 -32.98 -11.65 69.36
CA PRO A 168 -32.54 -12.26 70.61
C PRO A 168 -31.15 -11.75 71.03
N VAL A 169 -30.99 -11.38 72.30
CA VAL A 169 -29.68 -10.91 72.82
C VAL A 169 -28.61 -11.99 72.71
N ALA A 170 -28.99 -13.27 72.64
CA ALA A 170 -28.09 -14.39 72.40
C ALA A 170 -27.37 -14.32 71.04
N ASN A 171 -28.04 -13.79 70.00
CA ASN A 171 -27.48 -13.70 68.65
C ASN A 171 -26.34 -12.68 68.56
N ILE A 172 -26.34 -11.69 69.46
CA ILE A 172 -25.34 -10.63 69.52
C ILE A 172 -24.38 -10.79 70.72
N GLY A 173 -24.28 -11.98 71.31
CA GLY A 173 -23.27 -12.24 72.35
C GLY A 173 -23.64 -11.93 73.79
N GLY A 174 -24.92 -11.88 74.10
CA GLY A 174 -25.45 -11.74 75.47
C GLY A 174 -26.21 -10.44 75.69
N SER A 175 -26.92 -10.32 76.82
CA SER A 175 -27.70 -9.12 77.09
C SER A 175 -26.81 -7.92 77.44
N PRO A 176 -27.06 -6.72 76.88
CA PRO A 176 -26.47 -5.49 77.40
C PRO A 176 -27.06 -5.07 78.76
N GLY A 177 -28.13 -5.71 79.22
CA GLY A 177 -28.87 -5.39 80.44
C GLY A 177 -30.09 -4.51 80.16
N VAL A 178 -31.12 -4.60 81.02
CA VAL A 178 -32.31 -3.73 80.92
C VAL A 178 -31.91 -2.26 81.05
N GLY A 179 -32.60 -1.36 80.35
CA GLY A 179 -32.29 0.07 80.39
C GLY A 179 -31.22 0.55 79.41
N HIS A 180 -30.83 -0.28 78.43
CA HIS A 180 -29.78 0.04 77.45
C HIS A 180 -30.34 0.18 76.03
N LEU A 181 -29.63 0.98 75.23
CA LEU A 181 -29.96 1.30 73.85
C LEU A 181 -29.20 0.37 72.89
N ALA A 182 -29.76 0.22 71.71
CA ALA A 182 -29.11 -0.43 70.59
C ALA A 182 -29.41 0.34 69.30
N ALA A 183 -28.57 0.18 68.30
CA ALA A 183 -28.82 0.66 66.96
C ALA A 183 -28.27 -0.35 65.96
N ALA A 184 -29.13 -0.85 65.07
CA ALA A 184 -28.78 -1.90 64.13
C ALA A 184 -28.70 -1.35 62.71
N ALA A 185 -27.74 -1.85 61.95
CA ALA A 185 -27.67 -1.68 60.51
C ALA A 185 -27.86 -3.07 59.87
N PHE A 186 -29.10 -3.38 59.52
CA PHE A 186 -29.46 -4.57 58.74
C PHE A 186 -29.28 -4.27 57.26
N PHE A 187 -28.62 -5.15 56.52
CA PHE A 187 -28.40 -5.08 55.07
C PHE A 187 -27.62 -3.85 54.56
N ALA A 188 -26.29 -3.89 54.68
CA ALA A 188 -25.38 -3.18 53.76
C ALA A 188 -24.68 -4.21 52.86
N ASN A 189 -25.31 -4.54 51.74
CA ASN A 189 -24.82 -5.54 50.78
C ASN A 189 -23.73 -5.00 49.84
N ALA A 190 -23.05 -5.98 49.21
CA ALA A 190 -22.45 -5.97 47.88
C ALA A 190 -20.95 -5.64 47.75
N ALA A 191 -20.19 -6.69 47.41
CA ALA A 191 -19.04 -6.61 46.53
C ALA A 191 -19.45 -6.10 45.12
N GLN A 192 -19.95 -4.88 45.04
CA GLN A 192 -19.84 -4.10 43.82
C GLN A 192 -18.48 -3.41 43.89
N ALA A 193 -17.49 -3.99 43.21
CA ALA A 193 -16.53 -3.14 42.53
C ALA A 193 -17.39 -2.12 41.75
N ASN A 194 -17.29 -0.84 42.09
CA ASN A 194 -18.05 0.19 41.39
C ASN A 194 -17.83 0.01 39.88
N ASP A 195 -18.91 -0.07 39.10
CA ASP A 195 -18.89 -0.24 37.63
C ASP A 195 -18.33 0.99 36.87
N TYR A 196 -17.67 1.92 37.59
CA TYR A 196 -17.02 3.07 36.99
C TYR A 196 -15.61 2.71 36.57
N LEU A 197 -15.29 2.95 35.30
CA LEU A 197 -13.93 2.89 34.80
C LEU A 197 -13.09 3.98 35.49
N TYR A 198 -12.06 3.57 36.23
CA TYR A 198 -11.19 4.51 36.93
C TYR A 198 -10.26 5.22 35.93
N ARG A 199 -10.13 6.55 36.09
CA ARG A 199 -9.29 7.40 35.23
C ARG A 199 -7.82 7.41 35.65
N HIS A 200 -7.50 6.84 36.81
CA HIS A 200 -6.15 6.74 37.35
C HIS A 200 -5.85 5.29 37.68
N GLN A 201 -4.59 4.90 37.51
CA GLN A 201 -4.14 3.54 37.83
C GLN A 201 -4.31 3.27 39.33
N VAL A 202 -5.00 2.19 39.68
CA VAL A 202 -5.12 1.72 41.07
C VAL A 202 -4.15 0.57 41.27
N SER A 203 -3.15 0.76 42.13
CA SER A 203 -2.13 -0.25 42.39
C SER A 203 -2.76 -1.54 42.93
N GLY A 204 -2.37 -2.69 42.38
CA GLY A 204 -2.89 -4.00 42.77
C GLY A 204 -4.26 -4.38 42.19
N HIS A 205 -4.94 -3.45 41.49
CA HIS A 205 -6.30 -3.63 40.97
C HIS A 205 -6.39 -3.27 39.48
N PRO A 206 -5.78 -4.02 38.56
CA PRO A 206 -5.86 -3.73 37.13
C PRO A 206 -7.30 -3.76 36.57
N GLU A 207 -8.19 -4.55 37.18
CA GLU A 207 -9.58 -4.76 36.77
C GLU A 207 -10.40 -3.47 36.77
N VAL A 208 -10.09 -2.51 37.67
CA VAL A 208 -10.86 -1.26 37.77
C VAL A 208 -10.49 -0.23 36.68
N ASN A 209 -9.40 -0.48 35.95
CA ASN A 209 -8.97 0.28 34.79
C ASN A 209 -9.25 -0.45 33.46
N GLN A 210 -9.99 -1.56 33.51
CA GLN A 210 -10.38 -2.36 32.35
C GLN A 210 -11.90 -2.31 32.13
N MET A 211 -12.32 -2.57 30.90
CA MET A 211 -13.73 -2.68 30.55
C MET A 211 -14.09 -4.16 30.35
N SER A 212 -15.22 -4.60 30.89
CA SER A 212 -15.75 -5.96 30.69
C SER A 212 -16.72 -6.06 29.50
N THR A 213 -17.03 -4.93 28.86
CA THR A 213 -17.93 -4.82 27.71
C THR A 213 -17.46 -3.71 26.75
N THR A 214 -18.15 -3.58 25.60
CA THR A 214 -17.87 -2.54 24.61
C THR A 214 -18.16 -1.14 25.15
N LEU A 215 -17.26 -0.19 24.87
CA LEU A 215 -17.47 1.22 25.16
C LEU A 215 -18.24 1.91 24.04
N ASP A 216 -19.52 2.20 24.27
CA ASP A 216 -20.29 3.09 23.41
C ASP A 216 -20.07 4.54 23.85
N MET A 217 -19.50 5.36 22.97
CA MET A 217 -19.25 6.78 23.23
C MET A 217 -20.47 7.66 22.93
N ASN A 218 -21.62 7.10 22.50
CA ASN A 218 -22.83 7.84 22.13
C ASN A 218 -22.55 9.04 21.21
N LYS A 219 -21.79 8.78 20.13
CA LYS A 219 -21.32 9.77 19.13
C LYS A 219 -20.38 10.87 19.68
N ASN A 220 -19.84 10.71 20.88
CA ASN A 220 -18.81 11.60 21.40
C ASN A 220 -17.43 11.20 20.88
N SER A 221 -16.58 12.22 20.71
CA SER A 221 -15.21 12.05 20.25
C SER A 221 -14.27 11.61 21.38
N VAL A 222 -13.23 10.85 21.02
CA VAL A 222 -12.04 10.66 21.87
C VAL A 222 -10.97 11.65 21.40
N THR A 223 -10.61 12.61 22.23
CA THR A 223 -9.59 13.65 21.92
C THR A 223 -8.38 13.52 22.84
N ASN A 224 -7.20 13.91 22.36
CA ASN A 224 -5.93 13.86 23.12
C ASN A 224 -5.52 12.47 23.65
N ALA A 225 -5.92 11.39 22.97
CA ALA A 225 -5.39 10.06 23.27
C ALA A 225 -3.93 9.97 22.82
N ALA A 226 -3.01 9.66 23.74
CA ALA A 226 -1.59 9.49 23.42
C ALA A 226 -1.35 8.28 22.48
N GLY A 227 -2.21 7.26 22.54
CA GLY A 227 -2.18 6.12 21.64
C GLY A 227 -3.52 5.38 21.63
N VAL A 228 -3.90 4.87 20.46
CA VAL A 228 -5.02 3.94 20.28
C VAL A 228 -4.44 2.67 19.67
N SER A 229 -4.26 1.64 20.50
CA SER A 229 -3.76 0.34 20.05
C SER A 229 -4.94 -0.58 19.77
N VAL A 230 -5.00 -1.13 18.56
CA VAL A 230 -6.02 -2.09 18.14
C VAL A 230 -5.30 -3.42 17.98
N VAL A 231 -5.45 -4.30 18.96
CA VAL A 231 -4.77 -5.60 19.01
C VAL A 231 -5.83 -6.69 18.96
N SER A 232 -5.66 -7.63 18.05
CA SER A 232 -6.42 -8.86 18.02
C SER A 232 -5.66 -9.98 18.72
N ASN A 233 -6.39 -10.95 19.25
CA ASN A 233 -5.78 -12.22 19.65
C ASN A 233 -5.18 -12.89 18.40
N ALA A 234 -4.09 -13.66 18.57
CA ALA A 234 -3.44 -14.35 17.47
C ALA A 234 -4.46 -15.15 16.62
N GLY A 235 -4.55 -14.82 15.33
CA GLY A 235 -5.49 -15.43 14.39
C GLY A 235 -6.86 -14.74 14.26
N GLN A 236 -7.04 -13.54 14.81
CA GLN A 236 -8.25 -12.72 14.65
C GLN A 236 -7.92 -11.38 13.96
N ASP A 237 -8.89 -10.78 13.28
CA ASP A 237 -8.74 -9.45 12.65
C ASP A 237 -9.01 -8.34 13.67
N ALA A 238 -8.19 -7.28 13.63
CA ALA A 238 -8.39 -6.07 14.42
C ALA A 238 -8.65 -4.91 13.46
N ALA A 239 -9.73 -4.14 13.63
CA ALA A 239 -10.14 -3.14 12.64
C ALA A 239 -10.54 -1.80 13.27
N VAL A 240 -10.05 -0.71 12.67
CA VAL A 240 -10.63 0.64 12.79
C VAL A 240 -11.63 0.79 11.65
N THR A 241 -12.92 0.81 11.98
CA THR A 241 -13.98 1.08 10.99
C THR A 241 -14.26 2.58 10.94
N MET A 242 -14.13 3.16 9.74
CA MET A 242 -14.35 4.58 9.45
C MET A 242 -15.54 4.71 8.49
N ASN A 243 -16.75 4.83 9.03
CA ASN A 243 -17.99 4.83 8.24
C ASN A 243 -18.08 3.59 7.32
N THR A 244 -17.81 3.74 6.01
CA THR A 244 -17.81 2.65 5.01
C THR A 244 -16.43 2.08 4.70
N SER A 245 -15.35 2.69 5.19
CA SER A 245 -13.97 2.23 5.02
C SER A 245 -13.45 1.56 6.28
N LYS A 246 -12.41 0.73 6.15
CA LYS A 246 -11.75 0.06 7.28
C LYS A 246 -10.23 0.09 7.13
N ILE A 247 -9.53 0.34 8.22
CA ILE A 247 -8.10 0.06 8.37
C ILE A 247 -8.00 -1.13 9.32
N LEU A 248 -7.39 -2.24 8.89
CA LEU A 248 -7.38 -3.46 9.68
C LEU A 248 -6.06 -4.21 9.58
N ASP A 249 -5.67 -4.82 10.69
CA ASP A 249 -4.71 -5.91 10.70
C ASP A 249 -5.43 -7.19 10.28
N ASN A 250 -4.87 -7.87 9.29
CA ASN A 250 -5.27 -9.22 8.93
C ASN A 250 -4.00 -10.06 8.74
N GLY A 251 -3.70 -10.87 9.75
CA GLY A 251 -2.52 -11.73 9.78
C GLY A 251 -1.19 -10.98 9.85
N GLY A 252 -1.13 -9.84 10.54
CA GLY A 252 0.07 -9.01 10.69
C GLY A 252 0.34 -8.06 9.52
N ASN A 253 -0.55 -8.01 8.52
CA ASN A 253 -0.49 -7.08 7.41
C ASN A 253 -1.53 -5.97 7.57
N LEU A 254 -1.14 -4.74 7.23
CA LEU A 254 -2.04 -3.60 7.22
C LEU A 254 -2.88 -3.58 5.93
N TYR A 255 -4.20 -3.70 6.07
CA TYR A 255 -5.17 -3.56 4.98
C TYR A 255 -5.94 -2.25 5.12
N ALA A 256 -6.07 -1.50 4.01
CA ALA A 256 -7.05 -0.45 3.85
C ALA A 256 -8.17 -0.94 2.92
N ARG A 257 -9.39 -1.12 3.43
CA ARG A 257 -10.57 -1.49 2.63
C ARG A 257 -11.46 -0.25 2.44
N THR A 258 -11.70 0.14 1.21
CA THR A 258 -12.57 1.27 0.86
C THR A 258 -13.56 0.82 -0.22
N ASN A 259 -14.75 1.43 -0.26
CA ASN A 259 -15.74 1.17 -1.32
C ASN A 259 -15.41 1.89 -2.65
N GLY A 260 -14.31 2.66 -2.70
CA GLY A 260 -13.94 3.50 -3.83
C GLY A 260 -12.43 3.69 -3.90
N ASN A 261 -11.97 4.92 -4.18
CA ASN A 261 -10.54 5.19 -4.29
C ASN A 261 -9.86 5.30 -2.92
N LEU A 262 -8.63 4.79 -2.82
CA LEU A 262 -7.71 5.12 -1.72
C LEU A 262 -6.88 6.35 -2.14
N TYR A 263 -7.13 7.50 -1.51
CA TYR A 263 -6.32 8.69 -1.72
C TYR A 263 -5.18 8.76 -0.71
N VAL A 264 -3.95 8.82 -1.20
CA VAL A 264 -2.74 8.99 -0.38
C VAL A 264 -2.21 10.41 -0.60
N GLN A 265 -2.34 11.26 0.41
CA GLN A 265 -1.95 12.67 0.38
C GLN A 265 -0.95 12.97 1.49
N ASN A 266 -0.17 14.04 1.33
CA ASN A 266 0.72 14.50 2.40
C ASN A 266 -0.10 14.98 3.62
N VAL A 267 0.56 15.13 4.78
CA VAL A 267 -0.10 15.55 6.03
C VAL A 267 -0.83 16.90 5.89
N ALA A 268 -0.35 17.76 5.00
CA ALA A 268 -0.97 19.05 4.70
C ALA A 268 -2.20 18.95 3.78
N GLY A 269 -2.51 17.77 3.22
CA GLY A 269 -3.60 17.54 2.26
C GLY A 269 -3.46 18.28 0.93
N SER A 270 -2.35 18.97 0.71
CA SER A 270 -2.14 19.90 -0.41
C SER A 270 -1.50 19.24 -1.63
N ALA A 271 -0.97 18.03 -1.49
CA ALA A 271 -0.33 17.27 -2.56
C ALA A 271 -0.46 15.76 -2.33
N TRP A 272 -0.23 14.99 -3.40
CA TRP A 272 -0.09 13.53 -3.30
C TRP A 272 1.12 13.17 -2.42
N ALA A 273 0.98 12.17 -1.55
CA ALA A 273 2.10 11.67 -0.76
C ALA A 273 2.88 10.61 -1.56
N PRO A 274 4.23 10.67 -1.59
CA PRO A 274 5.03 9.61 -2.18
C PRO A 274 4.85 8.32 -1.38
N MET A 275 4.44 7.24 -2.06
CA MET A 275 4.24 5.91 -1.45
C MET A 275 5.55 5.11 -1.28
N THR A 276 6.70 5.69 -1.62
CA THR A 276 7.86 4.91 -2.03
C THR A 276 9.15 5.30 -1.32
N THR A 277 9.43 4.63 -0.21
CA THR A 277 10.78 4.16 0.11
C THR A 277 10.73 2.63 0.20
N GLY A 278 10.63 1.95 -0.95
CA GLY A 278 10.57 0.48 -0.98
C GLY A 278 10.03 -0.12 -2.28
N ALA A 279 10.08 -1.45 -2.38
CA ALA A 279 9.45 -2.20 -3.46
C ALA A 279 7.92 -2.13 -3.36
N GLN A 280 7.24 -1.99 -4.48
CA GLN A 280 5.77 -2.03 -4.57
C GLN A 280 5.39 -3.20 -5.47
N THR A 281 4.55 -4.09 -4.97
CA THR A 281 3.95 -5.17 -5.78
C THR A 281 2.48 -4.85 -5.98
N GLN A 282 2.09 -4.62 -7.23
CA GLN A 282 0.69 -4.47 -7.62
C GLN A 282 0.22 -5.76 -8.26
N VAL A 283 -0.88 -6.32 -7.75
CA VAL A 283 -1.55 -7.49 -8.35
C VAL A 283 -2.82 -6.99 -9.04
N GLY A 284 -2.89 -7.20 -10.35
CA GLY A 284 -3.98 -6.73 -11.21
C GLY A 284 -3.58 -5.57 -12.12
N ASP A 285 -4.57 -4.93 -12.72
CA ASP A 285 -4.36 -3.88 -13.72
C ASP A 285 -3.89 -2.57 -13.07
N GLN A 286 -2.98 -1.88 -13.76
CA GLN A 286 -2.52 -0.54 -13.40
C GLN A 286 -2.84 0.44 -14.52
N LEU A 287 -3.70 1.42 -14.24
CA LEU A 287 -3.90 2.58 -15.11
C LEU A 287 -3.12 3.77 -14.54
N VAL A 288 -2.16 4.29 -15.30
CA VAL A 288 -1.36 5.47 -14.93
C VAL A 288 -1.85 6.67 -15.73
N TYR A 289 -2.39 7.68 -15.04
CA TYR A 289 -2.66 8.97 -15.67
C TYR A 289 -1.37 9.80 -15.71
N GLY A 290 -0.82 10.01 -16.90
CA GLY A 290 0.43 10.74 -17.12
C GLY A 290 1.60 9.81 -17.47
N SER A 291 2.81 10.17 -17.02
CA SER A 291 4.03 9.45 -17.37
C SER A 291 4.43 8.45 -16.29
N ARG A 292 4.87 7.25 -16.71
CA ARG A 292 5.65 6.33 -15.87
C ARG A 292 7.13 6.54 -16.19
N HIS A 293 7.94 6.79 -15.17
CA HIS A 293 9.39 6.84 -15.30
C HIS A 293 10.01 5.68 -14.53
N ALA A 294 10.67 4.76 -15.23
CA ALA A 294 11.45 3.67 -14.65
C ALA A 294 12.93 4.01 -14.81
N THR A 295 13.67 4.13 -13.70
CA THR A 295 15.12 4.39 -13.70
C THR A 295 15.95 3.11 -13.80
N GLY A 296 15.33 1.97 -13.51
CA GLY A 296 15.92 0.64 -13.69
C GLY A 296 15.32 -0.10 -14.89
N ASN A 297 15.43 -1.42 -14.87
CA ASN A 297 14.85 -2.27 -15.90
C ASN A 297 13.31 -2.28 -15.78
N ASP A 298 12.62 -2.14 -16.91
CA ASP A 298 11.19 -2.41 -17.03
C ASP A 298 11.03 -3.72 -17.84
N THR A 299 10.45 -4.74 -17.22
CA THR A 299 10.20 -6.03 -17.86
C THR A 299 8.71 -6.20 -18.05
N VAL A 300 8.31 -6.49 -19.29
CA VAL A 300 6.91 -6.77 -19.66
C VAL A 300 6.87 -8.21 -20.16
N ASP A 301 6.37 -9.13 -19.34
CA ASP A 301 6.25 -10.55 -19.72
C ASP A 301 5.11 -10.80 -20.74
N GLY A 302 4.20 -9.83 -20.85
CA GLY A 302 3.08 -9.86 -21.79
C GLY A 302 3.32 -9.04 -23.06
N PHE A 303 2.22 -8.61 -23.67
CA PHE A 303 2.26 -7.74 -24.84
C PHE A 303 2.46 -6.28 -24.45
N GLN A 304 3.39 -5.59 -25.14
CA GLN A 304 3.56 -4.15 -25.04
C GLN A 304 3.09 -3.48 -26.34
N GLN A 305 2.10 -2.60 -26.22
CA GLN A 305 1.73 -1.68 -27.30
C GLN A 305 2.30 -0.29 -27.03
N VAL A 306 2.97 0.28 -28.03
CA VAL A 306 3.38 1.69 -28.03
C VAL A 306 2.64 2.39 -29.15
N ASN A 307 1.62 3.18 -28.80
CA ASN A 307 0.84 3.95 -29.80
C ASN A 307 1.59 5.21 -30.28
N GLY A 308 2.61 5.63 -29.55
CA GLY A 308 3.49 6.75 -29.91
C GLY A 308 4.82 6.28 -30.51
N SER A 309 5.85 7.11 -30.40
CA SER A 309 7.21 6.73 -30.77
C SER A 309 7.88 5.88 -29.68
N GLN A 310 8.74 4.96 -30.12
CA GLN A 310 9.68 4.25 -29.25
C GLN A 310 11.10 4.66 -29.62
N GLN A 311 11.86 5.16 -28.65
CA GLN A 311 13.29 5.42 -28.81
C GLN A 311 14.06 4.41 -27.94
N VAL A 312 14.99 3.69 -28.56
CA VAL A 312 15.88 2.76 -27.87
C VAL A 312 17.31 3.30 -27.96
N ASN A 313 17.82 3.83 -26.85
CA ASN A 313 19.21 4.27 -26.74
C ASN A 313 20.07 3.07 -26.35
N GLY A 314 20.52 2.31 -27.35
CA GLY A 314 21.29 1.09 -27.16
C GLY A 314 20.90 0.03 -28.17
N ASN A 315 21.09 -1.24 -27.79
CA ASN A 315 20.78 -2.37 -28.66
C ASN A 315 19.28 -2.72 -28.57
N SER A 316 18.68 -3.06 -29.71
CA SER A 316 17.36 -3.68 -29.79
C SER A 316 17.50 -5.08 -30.37
N THR A 317 16.88 -6.07 -29.74
CA THR A 317 16.85 -7.45 -30.22
C THR A 317 15.40 -7.88 -30.37
N THR A 318 15.02 -8.25 -31.59
CA THR A 318 13.70 -8.82 -31.89
C THR A 318 13.87 -10.31 -32.14
N ILE A 319 13.25 -11.13 -31.31
CA ILE A 319 13.14 -12.57 -31.55
C ILE A 319 11.84 -12.82 -32.31
N GLY A 320 11.93 -13.45 -33.47
CA GLY A 320 10.81 -13.65 -34.38
C GLY A 320 10.81 -12.65 -35.53
N SER A 321 9.63 -12.31 -36.06
CA SER A 321 9.49 -11.43 -37.22
C SER A 321 9.40 -9.96 -36.83
N GLN A 322 10.00 -9.09 -37.64
CA GLN A 322 9.77 -7.64 -37.60
C GLN A 322 9.07 -7.21 -38.89
N GLN A 323 7.98 -6.45 -38.76
CA GLN A 323 7.32 -5.79 -39.88
C GLN A 323 7.53 -4.28 -39.77
N ILE A 324 7.91 -3.64 -40.88
CA ILE A 324 8.09 -2.20 -40.98
C ILE A 324 7.26 -1.75 -42.17
N ASN A 325 6.15 -1.06 -41.89
CA ASN A 325 5.26 -0.53 -42.94
C ASN A 325 5.77 0.81 -43.52
N GLY A 326 6.78 1.42 -42.90
CA GLY A 326 7.43 2.64 -43.35
C GLY A 326 8.84 2.39 -43.88
N ASN A 327 9.70 3.40 -43.73
CA ASN A 327 11.10 3.31 -44.14
C ASN A 327 11.96 2.74 -43.00
N GLN A 328 12.98 1.95 -43.36
CA GLN A 328 14.05 1.56 -42.46
C GLN A 328 15.36 2.18 -42.93
N GLN A 329 16.00 2.95 -42.05
CA GLN A 329 17.34 3.49 -42.29
C GLN A 329 18.34 2.74 -41.40
N VAL A 330 19.43 2.27 -42.01
CA VAL A 330 20.51 1.57 -41.30
C VAL A 330 21.82 2.26 -41.68
N ASN A 331 22.43 2.95 -40.72
CA ASN A 331 23.71 3.64 -40.92
C ASN A 331 24.92 2.68 -40.84
N GLY A 332 24.69 1.44 -40.38
CA GLY A 332 25.69 0.39 -40.27
C GLY A 332 25.52 -0.69 -41.34
N GLN A 333 25.91 -1.91 -40.99
CA GLN A 333 25.82 -3.07 -41.89
C GLN A 333 24.46 -3.78 -41.76
N ILE A 334 23.99 -4.35 -42.87
CA ILE A 334 22.85 -5.28 -42.91
C ILE A 334 23.42 -6.67 -43.22
N THR A 335 23.23 -7.61 -42.30
CA THR A 335 23.58 -9.03 -42.51
C THR A 335 22.30 -9.86 -42.49
N THR A 336 22.13 -10.71 -43.50
CA THR A 336 20.99 -11.62 -43.59
C THR A 336 21.48 -13.05 -43.75
N TYR A 337 20.84 -13.99 -43.05
CA TYR A 337 21.10 -15.42 -43.19
C TYR A 337 20.17 -16.10 -44.21
N GLY A 338 19.17 -15.36 -44.70
CA GLY A 338 18.23 -15.80 -45.72
C GLY A 338 18.20 -14.84 -46.91
N SER A 339 17.25 -15.05 -47.80
CA SER A 339 17.12 -14.26 -49.03
C SER A 339 16.65 -12.83 -48.77
N ILE A 340 17.15 -11.89 -49.59
CA ILE A 340 16.62 -10.52 -49.70
C ILE A 340 15.70 -10.47 -50.93
N ASN A 341 14.44 -10.11 -50.73
CA ASN A 341 13.46 -9.96 -51.80
C ASN A 341 13.05 -8.50 -51.95
N LEU A 342 13.27 -7.93 -53.14
CA LEU A 342 12.86 -6.58 -53.51
C LEU A 342 11.63 -6.65 -54.41
N MET A 343 10.44 -6.53 -53.82
CA MET A 343 9.17 -6.93 -54.46
C MET A 343 8.41 -5.80 -55.16
N THR A 344 8.85 -4.55 -55.05
CA THR A 344 8.18 -3.38 -55.64
C THR A 344 8.77 -3.03 -57.01
N ASN A 345 7.93 -2.58 -57.95
CA ASN A 345 8.39 -2.06 -59.24
C ASN A 345 9.32 -0.84 -59.02
N GLY A 346 10.52 -0.88 -59.59
CA GLY A 346 11.53 0.16 -59.43
C GLY A 346 12.42 0.03 -58.19
N ALA A 347 12.35 -1.08 -57.46
CA ALA A 347 13.32 -1.34 -56.40
C ALA A 347 14.75 -1.41 -56.97
N SER A 348 15.69 -0.74 -56.31
CA SER A 348 17.09 -0.66 -56.73
C SER A 348 18.02 -0.90 -55.56
N VAL A 349 19.17 -1.53 -55.86
CA VAL A 349 20.33 -1.54 -54.98
C VAL A 349 21.32 -0.56 -55.58
N TYR A 350 21.56 0.55 -54.90
CA TYR A 350 22.43 1.61 -55.38
C TYR A 350 23.63 1.76 -54.46
N ASN A 351 24.83 1.68 -55.03
CA ASN A 351 26.08 2.04 -54.36
C ASN A 351 26.84 2.99 -55.30
N PRO A 352 27.17 4.23 -54.88
CA PRO A 352 27.91 5.18 -55.71
C PRO A 352 29.36 4.75 -55.99
N ASN A 353 29.88 3.76 -55.26
CA ASN A 353 31.21 3.20 -55.45
C ASN A 353 31.14 1.78 -56.05
N THR A 354 32.04 0.88 -55.65
CA THR A 354 32.08 -0.50 -56.14
C THR A 354 31.08 -1.39 -55.43
N MET A 355 30.16 -2.01 -56.17
CA MET A 355 29.31 -3.08 -55.67
C MET A 355 29.97 -4.44 -55.88
N TYR A 356 30.18 -5.19 -54.80
CA TYR A 356 30.64 -6.57 -54.86
C TYR A 356 29.46 -7.53 -54.77
N LEU A 357 29.27 -8.35 -55.80
CA LEU A 357 28.29 -9.43 -55.83
C LEU A 357 29.06 -10.74 -55.97
N SER A 358 29.04 -11.56 -54.92
CA SER A 358 29.65 -12.88 -54.92
C SER A 358 28.57 -13.92 -54.66
N ALA A 359 28.49 -14.92 -55.53
CA ALA A 359 27.62 -16.07 -55.35
C ALA A 359 28.49 -17.30 -55.10
N GLY A 360 28.07 -18.15 -54.16
CA GLY A 360 28.74 -19.45 -53.93
C GLY A 360 28.60 -20.42 -55.12
N GLN A 361 27.71 -20.11 -56.08
CA GLN A 361 27.46 -20.84 -57.32
C GLN A 361 27.22 -19.82 -58.46
N ASN A 362 26.29 -20.10 -59.38
CA ASN A 362 25.95 -19.23 -60.49
C ASN A 362 25.23 -17.95 -60.02
N LEU A 363 25.60 -16.80 -60.60
CA LEU A 363 24.84 -15.57 -60.52
C LEU A 363 23.83 -15.51 -61.67
N TYR A 364 22.54 -15.67 -61.37
CA TYR A 364 21.48 -15.56 -62.37
C TYR A 364 20.98 -14.11 -62.45
N LEU A 365 21.08 -13.51 -63.64
CA LEU A 365 20.50 -12.21 -63.96
C LEU A 365 19.36 -12.41 -64.96
N ASN A 366 18.12 -12.52 -64.45
CA ASN A 366 16.95 -12.79 -65.27
C ASN A 366 16.03 -11.55 -65.34
N PRO A 367 16.05 -10.78 -66.44
CA PRO A 367 15.18 -9.63 -66.60
C PRO A 367 13.73 -10.10 -66.83
N PHE A 368 12.81 -9.68 -65.96
CA PHE A 368 11.39 -10.04 -66.10
C PHE A 368 10.77 -9.42 -67.36
N GLY A 369 9.91 -10.17 -68.06
CA GLY A 369 9.16 -9.68 -69.22
C GLY A 369 9.95 -9.50 -70.51
N GLY A 370 11.13 -10.14 -70.65
CA GLY A 370 11.95 -10.06 -71.87
C GLY A 370 12.77 -8.77 -72.00
N ASN A 371 12.95 -8.04 -70.89
CA ASN A 371 13.83 -6.88 -70.86
C ASN A 371 15.30 -7.27 -71.00
N ARG A 372 16.19 -6.28 -71.13
CA ARG A 372 17.64 -6.50 -71.29
C ARG A 372 18.38 -6.33 -69.95
N VAL A 373 19.36 -7.20 -69.70
CA VAL A 373 20.41 -6.93 -68.71
C VAL A 373 21.43 -5.99 -69.34
N VAL A 374 21.64 -4.83 -68.74
CA VAL A 374 22.60 -3.84 -69.23
C VAL A 374 23.80 -3.79 -68.30
N VAL A 375 24.98 -4.08 -68.82
CA VAL A 375 26.26 -3.87 -68.11
C VAL A 375 26.86 -2.58 -68.65
N GLY A 376 26.88 -1.54 -67.80
CA GLY A 376 27.21 -0.16 -68.21
C GLY A 376 26.00 0.73 -68.44
N GLY A 377 26.18 2.05 -68.35
CA GLY A 377 25.11 3.03 -68.59
C GLY A 377 25.40 4.41 -67.98
N GLY A 378 24.56 5.39 -68.34
CA GLY A 378 24.36 6.67 -67.62
C GLY A 378 25.56 7.60 -67.41
N GLY A 379 26.75 7.31 -67.94
CA GLY A 379 27.94 8.12 -67.71
C GLY A 379 29.23 7.66 -68.42
N GLY A 380 29.17 6.60 -69.22
CA GLY A 380 30.31 6.09 -69.98
C GLY A 380 30.07 4.68 -70.54
N ASN A 381 31.09 4.16 -71.23
CA ASN A 381 31.08 2.78 -71.71
C ASN A 381 31.31 1.84 -70.51
N GLY A 382 30.40 0.88 -70.29
CA GLY A 382 30.65 -0.23 -69.36
C GLY A 382 31.48 -1.31 -70.03
N GLN A 383 32.38 -1.93 -69.27
CA GLN A 383 33.14 -3.09 -69.70
C GLN A 383 32.64 -4.33 -68.98
N LEU A 384 32.50 -5.43 -69.71
CA LEU A 384 32.31 -6.76 -69.15
C LEU A 384 33.64 -7.52 -69.33
N GLU A 385 34.36 -7.70 -68.23
CA GLU A 385 35.60 -8.48 -68.22
C GLU A 385 35.31 -9.90 -67.73
N THR A 386 35.69 -10.91 -68.52
CA THR A 386 35.54 -12.32 -68.17
C THR A 386 36.91 -12.98 -68.12
N THR A 387 37.29 -13.59 -66.99
CA THR A 387 38.53 -14.36 -66.87
C THR A 387 38.49 -15.69 -67.64
N GLY A 388 37.27 -16.17 -67.93
CA GLY A 388 36.99 -17.36 -68.74
C GLY A 388 36.42 -17.03 -70.10
N ARG A 389 35.63 -17.97 -70.64
CA ARG A 389 34.94 -17.82 -71.93
C ARG A 389 33.59 -17.12 -71.76
N LEU A 390 33.25 -16.24 -72.71
CA LEU A 390 31.89 -15.75 -72.91
C LEU A 390 31.15 -16.68 -73.86
N PHE A 391 30.00 -17.20 -73.43
CA PHE A 391 29.09 -17.98 -74.27
C PHE A 391 27.83 -17.15 -74.56
N VAL A 392 27.38 -17.18 -75.81
CA VAL A 392 26.13 -16.55 -76.27
C VAL A 392 25.37 -17.56 -77.13
N ASP A 393 24.04 -17.60 -76.99
CA ASP A 393 23.22 -18.62 -77.67
C ASP A 393 22.96 -18.28 -79.15
N GLU A 394 22.82 -17.00 -79.48
CA GLU A 394 22.46 -16.56 -80.82
C GLU A 394 23.66 -15.89 -81.52
N TYR A 395 23.85 -14.58 -81.32
CA TYR A 395 24.91 -13.82 -81.97
C TYR A 395 25.57 -12.85 -80.99
N LEU A 396 26.91 -12.77 -81.06
CA LEU A 396 27.65 -11.64 -80.49
C LEU A 396 27.70 -10.53 -81.53
N GLN A 397 27.38 -9.30 -81.13
CA GLN A 397 27.45 -8.12 -82.00
C GLN A 397 28.58 -7.18 -81.54
N PRO A 398 29.76 -7.25 -82.16
CA PRO A 398 30.86 -6.34 -81.85
C PRO A 398 30.56 -4.89 -82.22
N GLY A 399 31.39 -3.98 -81.67
CA GLY A 399 31.35 -2.55 -81.98
C GLY A 399 31.58 -2.26 -83.47
N VAL A 400 31.04 -1.14 -83.94
CA VAL A 400 31.21 -0.70 -85.33
C VAL A 400 32.58 -0.05 -85.51
N ALA A 401 33.28 -0.43 -86.56
CA ALA A 401 34.56 0.12 -86.99
C ALA A 401 34.54 0.43 -88.49
N SER A 402 35.51 1.21 -88.96
CA SER A 402 35.69 1.52 -90.38
C SER A 402 36.92 0.82 -90.93
N ALA A 403 36.77 0.07 -92.03
CA ALA A 403 37.89 -0.60 -92.68
C ALA A 403 39.02 0.40 -93.04
N GLY A 404 40.27 0.03 -92.77
CA GLY A 404 41.46 0.85 -92.98
C GLY A 404 41.73 1.91 -91.91
N ALA A 405 40.76 2.22 -91.03
CA ALA A 405 40.96 3.13 -89.91
C ALA A 405 41.93 2.55 -88.88
N ALA A 406 42.57 3.44 -88.10
CA ALA A 406 43.45 3.05 -87.01
C ALA A 406 42.67 2.28 -85.93
N CYS A 407 43.34 1.36 -85.26
CA CYS A 407 42.81 0.64 -84.11
C CYS A 407 43.90 0.47 -83.04
N ASP A 408 43.51 0.62 -81.78
CA ASP A 408 44.46 0.82 -80.67
C ASP A 408 45.06 -0.49 -80.13
N THR A 409 44.41 -1.63 -80.35
CA THR A 409 44.86 -2.92 -79.80
C THR A 409 44.70 -4.04 -80.82
N PRO A 410 45.81 -4.65 -81.29
CA PRO A 410 45.75 -5.81 -82.17
C PRO A 410 44.92 -6.95 -81.56
N GLY A 411 44.14 -7.65 -82.39
CA GLY A 411 43.27 -8.75 -81.97
C GLY A 411 41.85 -8.36 -81.60
N LEU A 412 41.52 -7.06 -81.57
CA LEU A 412 40.12 -6.62 -81.44
C LEU A 412 39.28 -7.08 -82.63
N VAL A 413 38.03 -7.48 -82.33
CA VAL A 413 37.02 -7.81 -83.32
C VAL A 413 35.99 -6.69 -83.36
N GLY A 414 35.74 -6.18 -84.55
CA GLY A 414 34.73 -5.17 -84.85
C GLY A 414 33.87 -5.59 -86.04
N ARG A 415 33.02 -4.70 -86.50
CA ARG A 415 32.22 -4.91 -87.72
C ARG A 415 31.99 -3.62 -88.48
N ASP A 416 31.71 -3.71 -89.77
CA ASP A 416 31.14 -2.63 -90.59
C ASP A 416 29.86 -3.11 -91.29
N GLY A 417 29.37 -2.36 -92.29
CA GLY A 417 28.21 -2.75 -93.09
C GLY A 417 28.43 -3.98 -93.98
N ASN A 418 29.69 -4.44 -94.14
CA ASN A 418 30.07 -5.54 -95.02
C ASN A 418 30.46 -6.81 -94.25
N GLY A 419 30.72 -6.73 -92.95
CA GLY A 419 30.98 -7.91 -92.10
C GLY A 419 31.97 -7.65 -90.99
N SER A 420 32.65 -8.72 -90.54
CA SER A 420 33.64 -8.67 -89.45
C SER A 420 34.93 -7.98 -89.88
N LEU A 421 35.44 -7.14 -88.98
CA LEU A 421 36.75 -6.49 -89.06
C LEU A 421 37.63 -6.99 -87.92
N PHE A 422 38.91 -7.18 -88.19
CA PHE A 422 39.94 -7.54 -87.21
C PHE A 422 40.98 -6.43 -87.14
N CYS A 423 41.34 -6.01 -85.93
CA CYS A 423 42.45 -5.09 -85.73
C CYS A 423 43.76 -5.83 -85.91
N ASN A 424 44.49 -5.54 -86.99
CA ASN A 424 45.77 -6.17 -87.30
C ASN A 424 46.76 -5.11 -87.81
N GLY A 425 47.99 -5.13 -87.28
CA GLY A 425 49.00 -4.11 -87.60
C GLY A 425 48.55 -2.67 -87.29
N GLY A 426 47.69 -2.47 -86.29
CA GLY A 426 47.15 -1.16 -85.90
C GLY A 426 46.08 -0.60 -86.85
N ARG A 427 45.53 -1.41 -87.77
CA ARG A 427 44.41 -1.02 -88.64
C ARG A 427 43.28 -2.05 -88.66
N TRP A 428 42.06 -1.59 -88.87
CA TRP A 428 40.91 -2.46 -89.11
C TRP A 428 40.98 -3.09 -90.50
N GLN A 429 41.03 -4.42 -90.56
CA GLN A 429 41.11 -5.20 -91.80
C GLN A 429 39.94 -6.17 -91.88
N SER A 430 39.40 -6.42 -93.08
CA SER A 430 38.33 -7.41 -93.24
C SER A 430 38.87 -8.84 -93.15
N ALA A 431 38.01 -9.78 -92.73
CA ALA A 431 38.34 -11.21 -92.60
C ALA A 431 38.96 -11.83 -93.88
N SER A 432 38.61 -11.29 -95.05
CA SER A 432 39.01 -11.80 -96.36
C SER A 432 40.11 -10.96 -97.03
N ALA A 433 40.71 -10.00 -96.33
CA ALA A 433 41.79 -9.20 -96.89
C ALA A 433 43.07 -10.05 -96.99
N VAL A 434 43.40 -10.54 -98.20
CA VAL A 434 44.77 -10.98 -98.49
C VAL A 434 45.70 -9.79 -98.22
N PRO A 435 46.77 -9.94 -97.41
CA PRO A 435 47.65 -8.83 -97.06
C PRO A 435 48.26 -8.16 -98.29
N SER A 436 48.36 -6.83 -98.31
CA SER A 436 49.09 -6.09 -99.35
C SER A 436 50.55 -6.57 -99.40
N GLY A 437 51.07 -6.78 -100.61
CA GLY A 437 52.38 -7.38 -100.85
C GLY A 437 52.40 -8.90 -100.98
N THR A 438 51.28 -9.59 -100.72
CA THR A 438 51.19 -11.04 -100.96
C THR A 438 51.34 -11.32 -102.45
N THR A 439 52.31 -12.15 -102.82
CA THR A 439 52.49 -12.62 -104.20
C THR A 439 51.57 -13.81 -104.49
N CYS A 440 51.07 -13.89 -105.71
CA CYS A 440 50.20 -14.94 -106.18
C CYS A 440 50.54 -15.28 -107.62
N GLY A 441 50.73 -16.58 -107.90
CA GLY A 441 51.23 -17.07 -109.17
C GLY A 441 52.68 -16.66 -109.46
N GLY A 442 53.27 -17.19 -110.52
CA GLY A 442 54.65 -16.85 -110.88
C GLY A 442 55.06 -17.44 -112.22
N VAL A 443 55.81 -16.68 -113.00
CA VAL A 443 56.40 -17.15 -114.25
C VAL A 443 57.82 -16.59 -114.40
N THR A 444 58.75 -17.46 -114.79
CA THR A 444 60.17 -17.11 -114.98
C THR A 444 60.54 -17.35 -116.43
N ILE A 445 61.08 -16.34 -117.11
CA ILE A 445 61.36 -16.38 -118.54
C ILE A 445 62.81 -16.06 -118.81
N ASN A 446 63.39 -16.80 -119.76
CA ASN A 446 64.74 -16.61 -120.25
C ASN A 446 64.69 -15.75 -121.52
N GLY A 447 65.31 -14.57 -121.52
CA GLY A 447 65.36 -13.68 -122.69
C GLY A 447 66.01 -12.32 -122.45
N ASN A 448 66.72 -11.82 -123.48
CA ASN A 448 67.49 -10.57 -123.45
C ASN A 448 66.65 -9.28 -123.62
N ASN A 449 65.34 -9.40 -123.85
CA ASN A 449 64.47 -8.29 -124.25
C ASN A 449 63.27 -8.07 -123.31
N GLY A 450 63.15 -8.83 -122.21
CA GLY A 450 62.11 -8.62 -121.18
C GLY A 450 60.67 -8.63 -121.73
N ARG A 451 60.45 -9.30 -122.86
CA ARG A 451 59.17 -9.32 -123.59
C ARG A 451 58.48 -10.68 -123.46
N PRO A 452 57.16 -10.71 -123.18
CA PRO A 452 56.48 -11.90 -122.68
C PRO A 452 56.09 -12.98 -123.70
N ASN A 453 56.88 -13.16 -124.77
CA ASN A 453 56.46 -13.93 -125.94
C ASN A 453 57.37 -15.16 -126.22
N ASP A 454 58.23 -15.55 -125.29
CA ASP A 454 59.12 -16.72 -125.46
C ASP A 454 58.42 -18.01 -124.94
N PRO A 455 58.21 -19.04 -125.77
CA PRO A 455 57.40 -20.22 -125.43
C PRO A 455 58.04 -21.22 -124.43
N ALA A 456 59.04 -20.84 -123.63
CA ALA A 456 59.81 -21.76 -122.80
C ALA A 456 59.66 -21.60 -121.27
N SER A 457 58.49 -21.20 -120.73
CA SER A 457 58.32 -21.11 -119.26
C SER A 457 57.09 -21.83 -118.71
N THR A 458 57.29 -22.56 -117.61
CA THR A 458 56.23 -23.12 -116.76
C THR A 458 55.59 -22.00 -115.92
N GLU A 459 54.30 -21.73 -116.14
CA GLU A 459 53.50 -20.77 -115.38
C GLU A 459 52.83 -21.44 -114.17
N VAL A 460 52.89 -20.80 -113.01
CA VAL A 460 52.00 -21.09 -111.88
C VAL A 460 50.87 -20.06 -111.90
N PRO A 461 49.62 -20.43 -112.24
CA PRO A 461 48.52 -19.48 -112.33
C PRO A 461 48.17 -18.89 -110.96
N CYS A 462 47.81 -17.61 -110.93
CA CYS A 462 47.35 -16.94 -109.72
C CYS A 462 45.84 -17.15 -109.56
N MET A 463 45.41 -17.86 -108.51
CA MET A 463 43.99 -18.19 -108.27
C MET A 463 43.31 -18.84 -109.48
N GLY A 464 44.04 -19.68 -110.22
CA GLY A 464 43.55 -20.35 -111.43
C GLY A 464 43.51 -19.47 -112.68
N VAL A 465 43.92 -18.19 -112.60
CA VAL A 465 44.03 -17.30 -113.75
C VAL A 465 45.46 -17.32 -114.28
N ALA A 466 45.60 -17.67 -115.56
CA ALA A 466 46.83 -17.47 -116.30
C ALA A 466 46.99 -15.96 -116.60
N PHE A 467 48.02 -15.36 -116.02
CA PHE A 467 48.25 -13.90 -116.08
C PHE A 467 49.39 -13.54 -117.02
N TRP A 468 50.21 -14.52 -117.42
CA TRP A 468 51.40 -14.32 -118.25
C TRP A 468 51.09 -13.70 -119.61
N GLN A 469 50.08 -14.21 -120.32
CA GLN A 469 49.83 -13.81 -121.72
C GLN A 469 49.19 -12.43 -121.86
N ASN A 470 48.47 -11.97 -120.83
CA ASN A 470 47.68 -10.74 -120.89
C ASN A 470 48.11 -9.67 -119.88
N GLY A 471 49.01 -9.98 -118.94
CA GLY A 471 49.38 -9.08 -117.83
C GLY A 471 48.22 -8.76 -116.89
N VAL A 472 47.15 -9.54 -116.93
CA VAL A 472 45.93 -9.32 -116.13
C VAL A 472 45.95 -10.24 -114.92
N CYS A 473 46.10 -9.64 -113.75
CA CYS A 473 45.98 -10.34 -112.48
C CYS A 473 44.52 -10.46 -112.02
N PRO A 474 44.16 -11.45 -111.19
CA PRO A 474 42.85 -11.51 -110.54
C PRO A 474 42.51 -10.21 -109.81
N SER A 475 41.22 -9.93 -109.68
CA SER A 475 40.72 -8.71 -109.04
C SER A 475 41.39 -8.47 -107.67
N GLY A 476 41.96 -7.27 -107.53
CA GLY A 476 42.69 -6.88 -106.33
C GLY A 476 44.16 -7.29 -106.28
N PHE A 477 44.72 -7.87 -107.33
CA PHE A 477 46.17 -8.02 -107.50
C PHE A 477 46.62 -7.20 -108.72
N TYR A 478 47.84 -6.68 -108.69
CA TYR A 478 48.48 -5.98 -109.81
C TYR A 478 49.69 -6.76 -110.30
N TYR A 479 50.00 -6.64 -111.59
CA TYR A 479 51.11 -7.33 -112.22
C TYR A 479 52.41 -6.60 -111.92
N ALA A 480 53.44 -7.33 -111.47
CA ALA A 480 54.74 -6.76 -111.11
C ALA A 480 55.88 -7.65 -111.58
N SER A 481 57.01 -7.03 -111.92
CA SER A 481 58.29 -7.71 -112.13
C SER A 481 59.10 -7.67 -110.82
N VAL A 482 59.53 -8.83 -110.33
CA VAL A 482 60.15 -8.94 -109.00
C VAL A 482 61.68 -8.91 -109.05
N PHE A 483 62.29 -9.49 -110.11
CA PHE A 483 63.73 -9.36 -110.34
C PHE A 483 64.11 -9.60 -111.81
N ALA A 484 65.24 -9.01 -112.22
CA ALA A 484 65.91 -9.26 -113.50
C ALA A 484 67.40 -9.50 -113.23
N ALA A 485 67.87 -10.73 -113.44
CA ALA A 485 69.28 -11.08 -113.28
C ALA A 485 69.73 -11.98 -114.43
N SER A 486 70.75 -11.55 -115.18
CA SER A 486 71.44 -12.33 -116.22
C SER A 486 70.49 -13.17 -117.09
N ALA A 487 69.74 -12.48 -117.95
CA ALA A 487 68.75 -13.01 -118.91
C ALA A 487 67.48 -13.67 -118.31
N LEU A 488 67.30 -13.73 -116.99
CA LEU A 488 66.08 -14.25 -116.36
C LEU A 488 65.22 -13.14 -115.76
N TRP A 489 63.93 -13.12 -116.12
CA TRP A 489 62.91 -12.20 -115.61
C TRP A 489 61.81 -12.98 -114.88
N HIS A 490 61.45 -12.53 -113.67
CA HIS A 490 60.36 -13.13 -112.89
C HIS A 490 59.19 -12.15 -112.73
N TYR A 491 57.99 -12.64 -113.05
CA TYR A 491 56.75 -11.88 -112.98
C TYR A 491 55.74 -12.58 -112.08
N THR A 492 55.00 -11.81 -111.30
CA THR A 492 53.98 -12.28 -110.35
C THR A 492 52.83 -11.29 -110.27
N CYS A 493 51.67 -11.75 -109.81
CA CYS A 493 50.62 -10.88 -109.31
C CYS A 493 50.91 -10.55 -107.84
N ILE A 494 50.82 -9.28 -107.45
CA ILE A 494 51.01 -8.80 -106.08
C ILE A 494 49.72 -8.16 -105.59
N LYS A 495 49.29 -8.50 -104.39
CA LYS A 495 48.13 -7.87 -103.75
C LYS A 495 48.42 -6.39 -103.52
N SER A 496 47.60 -5.51 -104.12
CA SER A 496 47.67 -4.06 -103.89
C SER A 496 47.49 -3.71 -102.43
#